data_AF-A0A930AFE3-F1
#
_entry.id   AF-A0A930AFE3-F1
#
_cell.length_a   1.000
_cell.length_b   1.000
_cell.length_c   1.000
_cell.angle_alpha   90.00
_cell.angle_beta   90.00
_cell.angle_gamma   90.00
#
_symmetry.space_group_name_H-M   'P 1'
#
loop_
_entity.id
_entity.type
_entity.pdbx_description
1 polymer ?
#
loop_
_entity_poly.entity_id
_entity_poly.type
_entity_poly.pdbx_seq_one_letter_code
_entity_poly.pdbx_strand_id
1 'polypeptide(L)' 'QSIKDLAPNFRVTAIDPRDQTIEAIESIDEHRIIGLQWHPEFLVNEEDGNLELFEYLLNEL' A
#
# COMPACT_ATOMS: atom_id res chain seq x y z
N GLN A 1 1.70 -6.81 13.92
CA GLN A 1 2.77 -5.78 14.05
C GLN A 1 2.43 -4.69 13.05
N SER A 2 2.72 -3.43 13.35
CA SER A 2 2.39 -2.29 12.50
C SER A 2 3.55 -1.30 12.48
N ILE A 3 3.52 -0.37 11.52
CA ILE A 3 4.51 0.70 11.42
C ILE A 3 4.39 1.60 12.64
N LYS A 4 5.47 1.69 13.42
CA LYS A 4 5.57 2.61 14.56
C LYS A 4 6.11 3.97 14.13
N ASP A 5 7.23 3.97 13.41
CA ASP A 5 7.94 5.15 12.94
C ASP A 5 8.12 5.03 11.42
N LEU A 6 7.51 5.94 10.66
CA LEU A 6 7.61 5.93 9.20
C LEU A 6 8.94 6.54 8.75
N ALA A 7 9.61 5.89 7.79
CA ALA A 7 10.82 6.43 7.18
C ALA A 7 10.51 7.72 6.37
N PRO A 8 11.42 8.70 6.35
CA PRO A 8 11.14 10.05 5.81
C PRO A 8 10.87 10.09 4.30
N ASN A 9 11.28 9.08 3.56
CA ASN A 9 11.08 8.94 2.12
C ASN A 9 9.77 8.22 1.76
N PHE A 10 8.86 8.09 2.72
CA PHE A 10 7.53 7.54 2.51
C PHE A 10 6.46 8.49 3.04
N ARG A 11 5.28 8.41 2.45
CA ARG A 11 4.06 9.04 2.97
C ARG A 11 3.01 7.99 3.28
N VAL A 12 2.15 8.30 4.24
CA VAL A 12 0.97 7.48 4.54
C VAL A 12 -0.11 7.76 3.49
N THR A 13 -0.74 6.70 3.00
CA THR A 13 -1.83 6.76 2.00
C THR A 13 -3.12 6.12 2.49
N ALA A 14 -3.05 5.21 3.47
CA ALA A 14 -4.23 4.67 4.15
C ALA A 14 -3.99 4.50 5.65
N ILE A 15 -5.01 4.79 6.45
CA ILE A 15 -5.02 4.65 7.91
C ILE A 15 -6.34 4.00 8.30
N ASP A 16 -6.31 3.02 9.20
CA ASP A 16 -7.50 2.53 9.86
C ASP A 16 -8.03 3.57 10.86
N PRO A 17 -9.23 4.16 10.66
CA PRO A 17 -9.74 5.19 11.56
C PRO A 17 -10.05 4.68 12.97
N ARG A 18 -10.19 3.36 13.17
CA ARG A 18 -10.58 2.75 14.45
C ARG A 18 -9.44 2.75 15.45
N ASP A 19 -8.21 2.52 15.00
CA ASP A 19 -7.03 2.37 15.86
C ASP A 19 -5.80 3.15 15.40
N GLN A 20 -5.90 3.89 14.29
CA GLN A 20 -4.84 4.70 13.68
C GLN A 20 -3.66 3.89 13.13
N THR A 21 -3.85 2.58 12.88
CA THR A 21 -2.85 1.76 12.19
C THR A 21 -2.63 2.28 10.77
N ILE A 22 -1.37 2.47 10.40
CA ILE A 22 -0.98 2.76 9.02
C ILE A 22 -1.22 1.48 8.20
N GLU A 23 -2.13 1.56 7.23
CA GLU A 23 -2.53 0.44 6.38
C GLU A 23 -1.84 0.46 5.02
N ALA A 24 -1.46 1.66 4.53
CA ALA A 24 -0.70 1.80 3.29
C ALA A 24 0.27 2.97 3.33
N ILE A 25 1.41 2.76 2.65
CA ILE A 25 2.45 3.76 2.42
C ILE A 25 2.89 3.73 0.96
N GLU A 26 3.40 4.85 0.47
CA GLU A 26 4.06 4.92 -0.83
C GLU A 26 5.35 5.75 -0.73
N SER A 27 6.31 5.44 -1.60
CA SER A 27 7.53 6.24 -1.78
C SER A 27 7.17 7.63 -2.31
N ILE A 28 7.83 8.66 -1.78
CA ILE A 28 7.76 10.04 -2.32
C ILE A 28 8.92 10.37 -3.25
N ASP A 29 9.87 9.44 -3.40
CA ASP A 29 11.01 9.55 -4.32
C ASP A 29 10.65 8.93 -5.68
N GLU A 30 11.62 8.90 -6.62
CA GLU A 30 11.43 8.36 -7.98
C GLU A 30 11.18 6.85 -8.05
N HIS A 31 11.27 6.13 -6.92
CA HIS A 31 11.04 4.70 -6.86
C HIS A 31 9.54 4.37 -6.72
N ARG A 32 9.06 3.43 -7.53
CA ARG A 32 7.68 2.92 -7.47
C ARG A 32 7.54 1.87 -6.36
N ILE A 33 7.43 2.33 -5.11
CA ILE A 33 7.27 1.47 -3.94
C ILE A 33 5.93 1.75 -3.29
N ILE A 34 5.13 0.70 -3.14
CA ILE A 34 3.88 0.70 -2.37
C ILE A 34 4.00 -0.39 -1.31
N GLY A 35 3.71 -0.03 -0.06
CA GLY A 35 3.64 -0.97 1.07
C GLY A 35 2.21 -1.06 1.57
N LEU A 36 1.68 -2.28 1.70
CA LEU A 36 0.32 -2.57 2.14
C LEU A 36 0.37 -3.47 3.37
N GLN A 37 -0.45 -3.16 4.37
CA GLN A 37 -0.54 -3.94 5.61
C GLN A 37 -1.49 -5.14 5.45
N TRP A 38 -2.48 -5.06 4.55
CA TRP A 38 -3.37 -6.18 4.21
C TRP A 38 -2.76 -7.08 3.13
N HIS A 39 -3.45 -8.19 2.85
CA HIS A 39 -3.07 -9.21 1.88
C HIS A 39 -3.93 -9.09 0.60
N PRO A 40 -3.62 -8.16 -0.33
CA PRO A 40 -4.42 -7.94 -1.55
C PRO A 40 -4.45 -9.18 -2.45
N GLU A 41 -3.48 -10.08 -2.35
CA GLU A 41 -3.41 -11.33 -3.12
C GLU A 41 -4.60 -12.25 -2.88
N PHE A 42 -5.25 -12.16 -1.71
CA PHE A 42 -6.46 -12.91 -1.40
C PHE A 42 -7.74 -12.21 -1.85
N LEU A 43 -7.66 -10.92 -2.22
CA LEU A 43 -8.80 -10.04 -2.44
C LEU A 43 -8.97 -9.62 -3.91
N VAL A 44 -8.11 -10.09 -4.81
CA VAL A 44 -8.12 -9.72 -6.24
C VAL A 44 -9.45 -10.00 -6.96
N ASN A 45 -10.27 -10.92 -6.44
CA ASN A 45 -11.59 -11.25 -7.01
C ASN A 45 -12.75 -10.57 -6.27
N GLU A 46 -12.47 -9.86 -5.17
CA GLU A 46 -13.50 -9.25 -4.32
C GLU A 46 -13.71 -7.77 -4.65
N GLU A 47 -12.63 -7.07 -5.02
CA GLU A 47 -12.65 -5.65 -5.34
C GLU A 47 -11.57 -5.32 -6.39
N ASP A 48 -11.98 -4.62 -7.45
CA ASP A 48 -11.12 -4.28 -8.59
C ASP A 48 -9.84 -3.55 -8.17
N GLY A 49 -9.91 -2.69 -7.14
CA GLY A 49 -8.76 -1.95 -6.61
C GLY A 49 -7.60 -2.84 -6.16
N ASN A 50 -7.87 -4.08 -5.71
CA ASN A 50 -6.79 -5.01 -5.36
C ASN A 50 -6.05 -5.52 -6.61
N LEU A 51 -6.78 -5.78 -7.70
CA LEU A 51 -6.17 -6.17 -8.98
C LEU A 51 -5.37 -5.00 -9.58
N GLU A 52 -5.92 -3.78 -9.53
CA GLU A 52 -5.27 -2.57 -10.04
C GLU A 52 -3.89 -2.30 -9.40
N LEU A 53 -3.70 -2.65 -8.13
CA LEU A 53 -2.39 -2.56 -7.46
C LEU A 53 -1.33 -3.48 -8.10
N PHE A 54 -1.74 -4.70 -8.47
CA PHE A 54 -0.85 -5.63 -9.18
C PHE A 54 -0.64 -5.20 -10.63
N GLU A 55 -1.67 -4.72 -11.31
CA GLU A 55 -1.53 -4.17 -12.66
C GLU A 55 -0.59 -2.97 -12.68
N TYR A 56 -0.70 -2.06 -11.71
CA TYR A 56 0.26 -0.97 -11.52
C TYR A 56 1.69 -1.53 -11.40
N LEU A 57 1.92 -2.52 -10.54
CA LEU A 57 3.24 -3.12 -10.36
C LEU A 57 3.77 -3.78 -11.65
N LEU A 58 2.89 -4.42 -12.43
CA LEU A 58 3.25 -5.17 -13.63
C LEU A 58 3.37 -4.34 -14.90
N ASN A 59 2.73 -3.16 -14.97
CA ASN A 59 2.69 -2.30 -16.14
C ASN A 59 4.01 -1.55 -16.41
N GLU A 60 5.14 -2.23 -16.27
CA GLU A 60 6.40 -1.83 -16.91
C GLU A 60 6.56 -2.56 -18.25
N LEU A 61 5.97 -1.96 -19.29
CA LEU A 61 6.37 -2.12 -20.69
C LEU A 61 6.49 -0.75 -21.34
#